data_AF-A0A0Q5I7F1-F1
#
_entry.id   AF-A0A0Q5I7F1-F1
#
_cell.length_a   1.000
_cell.length_b   1.000
_cell.length_c   1.000
_cell.angle_alpha   90.00
_cell.angle_beta   90.00
_cell.angle_gamma   90.00
#
_symmetry.space_group_name_H-M   'P 1'
#
loop_
_entity.id
_entity.type
_entity.pdbx_description
1 polymer ?
#
loop_
_entity_poly.entity_id
_entity_poly.type
_entity_poly.pdbx_seq_one_letter_code
_entity_poly.pdbx_strand_id
1 'polypeptide(L)'
;MQDFDVTLAPGAVRIINVQADYIYYRAGSAGGADSAIEFSPRSGGESVFLYPGQSYRIPSQQRALGSEWAMKNRKGEATIVGYVLMGEGAFQDNRISGAVEVIDGGKAKTLANMAFIASGSPTSDGTTAPALYMRNPAGSGKNIIVKTLSVSVGTAQAYGMCIADGVSGTDNSVAGIISKSQDGVFAAKVYVHTTGAQVGSIYQSYVTAALSSGQIDKTVFQEPIVVKPGRQIKVFGTTAGTSLFATMECVEEAI
;
A
#
# COMPACT_ATOMS: atom_id res chain seq x y z
N MET A 1 0.46 28.69 35.79
CA MET A 1 0.19 27.67 34.74
C MET A 1 0.03 26.33 35.45
N GLN A 2 -1.03 25.58 35.12
CA GLN A 2 -1.39 24.31 35.77
C GLN A 2 -1.72 23.28 34.69
N ASP A 3 -1.21 22.06 34.86
CA ASP A 3 -1.50 20.91 34.00
C ASP A 3 -2.68 20.13 34.60
N PHE A 4 -3.64 19.78 33.76
CA PHE A 4 -4.83 19.02 34.13
C PHE A 4 -4.88 17.75 33.31
N ASP A 5 -4.81 16.61 33.99
CA ASP A 5 -5.13 15.32 33.38
C ASP A 5 -6.58 15.36 32.89
N VAL A 6 -6.84 14.92 31.67
CA VAL A 6 -8.17 14.88 31.07
C VAL A 6 -8.59 13.43 30.89
N THR A 7 -9.74 13.09 31.45
CA THR A 7 -10.45 11.83 31.19
C THR A 7 -11.91 12.19 30.94
N LEU A 8 -12.34 12.11 29.68
CA LEU A 8 -13.70 12.46 29.24
C LEU A 8 -14.32 11.23 28.59
N ALA A 9 -15.21 10.56 29.31
CA ALA A 9 -16.05 9.53 28.73
C ALA A 9 -17.02 10.13 27.69
N PRO A 10 -17.59 9.31 26.78
CA PRO A 10 -18.69 9.70 25.91
C PRO A 10 -19.77 10.51 26.64
N GLY A 11 -20.03 11.74 26.18
CA GLY A 11 -21.04 12.64 26.76
C GLY A 11 -20.70 13.23 28.13
N ALA A 12 -19.55 12.90 28.74
CA ALA A 12 -19.16 13.46 30.03
C ALA A 12 -18.70 14.92 29.89
N VAL A 13 -19.07 15.72 30.89
CA VAL A 13 -18.60 17.10 31.06
C VAL A 13 -17.72 17.15 32.30
N ARG A 14 -16.53 17.75 32.16
CA ARG A 14 -15.65 18.04 33.27
C ARG A 14 -15.57 19.55 33.49
N ILE A 15 -15.66 19.96 34.74
CA ILE A 15 -15.53 21.36 35.15
C ILE A 15 -14.12 21.58 35.68
N ILE A 16 -13.46 22.62 35.21
CA ILE A 16 -12.13 23.06 35.66
C ILE A 16 -12.26 24.46 36.23
N ASN A 17 -11.84 24.62 37.49
CA ASN A 17 -11.91 25.89 38.21
C ASN A 17 -10.52 26.54 38.22
N VAL A 18 -10.23 27.35 37.20
CA VAL A 18 -8.95 28.03 37.04
C VAL A 18 -9.16 29.36 36.32
N GLN A 19 -8.49 30.41 36.81
CA GLN A 19 -8.38 31.66 36.07
C GLN A 19 -7.26 31.50 35.03
N ALA A 20 -7.60 31.64 33.75
CA ALA A 20 -6.67 31.44 32.65
C ALA A 20 -6.89 32.46 31.53
N ASP A 21 -5.81 32.86 30.89
CA ASP A 21 -5.80 33.66 29.66
C ASP A 21 -5.58 32.79 28.42
N TYR A 22 -5.07 31.58 28.63
CA TYR A 22 -4.73 30.62 27.59
C TYR A 22 -5.12 29.21 28.01
N ILE A 23 -5.58 28.45 27.02
CA ILE A 23 -5.74 27.00 27.08
C ILE A 23 -4.90 26.37 25.97
N TYR A 24 -4.18 25.31 26.31
CA TYR A 24 -3.43 24.50 25.37
C TYR A 24 -3.78 23.03 25.55
N TYR A 25 -4.35 22.42 24.51
CA TYR A 25 -4.67 21.01 24.53
C TYR A 25 -3.43 20.22 24.09
N ARG A 26 -2.63 19.78 25.06
CA ARG A 26 -1.27 19.26 24.81
C ARG A 26 -1.27 17.90 24.13
N ALA A 27 -2.09 16.98 24.63
CA ALA A 27 -2.17 15.63 24.10
C ALA A 27 -3.55 15.05 24.39
N GLY A 28 -4.06 14.27 23.46
CA GLY A 28 -5.35 13.61 23.55
C GLY A 28 -5.37 12.39 22.65
N SER A 29 -5.90 11.28 23.17
CA SER A 29 -6.12 10.07 22.39
C SER A 29 -7.52 9.54 22.65
N ALA A 30 -8.17 9.10 21.57
CA ALA A 30 -9.48 8.47 21.58
C ALA A 30 -9.44 7.09 20.89
N GLY A 31 -8.26 6.44 20.84
CA GLY A 31 -8.11 5.09 20.28
C GLY A 31 -8.44 4.97 18.78
N GLY A 32 -8.25 6.04 18.00
CA GLY A 32 -8.57 6.09 16.57
C GLY A 32 -9.86 6.84 16.22
N ALA A 33 -10.67 7.23 17.21
CA ALA A 33 -11.83 8.11 17.03
C ALA A 33 -11.43 9.61 17.12
N ASP A 34 -12.41 10.51 16.97
CA ASP A 34 -12.20 11.95 17.11
C ASP A 34 -11.78 12.30 18.55
N SER A 35 -10.62 12.97 18.68
CA SER A 35 -10.05 13.41 19.95
C SER A 35 -10.32 14.88 20.26
N ALA A 36 -11.17 15.56 19.48
CA ALA A 36 -11.51 16.95 19.72
C ALA A 36 -12.27 17.15 21.04
N ILE A 37 -11.85 18.15 21.81
CA ILE A 37 -12.56 18.63 23.00
C ILE A 37 -13.32 19.92 22.65
N GLU A 38 -14.50 20.09 23.23
CA GLU A 38 -15.21 21.36 23.25
C GLU A 38 -15.00 22.02 24.61
N PHE A 39 -14.63 23.29 24.57
CA PHE A 39 -14.29 24.10 25.73
C PHE A 39 -15.17 25.36 25.76
N SER A 40 -15.84 25.60 26.88
CA SER A 40 -16.77 26.73 27.02
C SER A 40 -16.80 27.27 28.46
N PRO A 41 -16.98 28.60 28.65
CA PRO A 41 -17.23 29.15 29.98
C PRO A 41 -18.58 28.65 30.52
N ARG A 42 -18.63 28.27 31.80
CA ARG A 42 -19.87 27.72 32.40
C ARG A 42 -20.99 28.75 32.52
N SER A 43 -20.63 30.01 32.74
CA SER A 43 -21.54 31.16 32.89
C SER A 43 -22.19 31.64 31.58
N GLY A 44 -21.99 30.91 30.48
CA GLY A 44 -22.45 31.27 29.14
C GLY A 44 -21.37 32.00 28.36
N GLY A 45 -21.30 31.75 27.05
CA GLY A 45 -20.29 32.29 26.14
C GLY A 45 -20.08 31.39 24.93
N GLU A 46 -19.12 31.72 24.08
CA GLU A 46 -18.82 30.90 22.89
C GLU A 46 -18.04 29.64 23.28
N SER A 47 -18.42 28.52 22.65
CA SER A 47 -17.68 27.27 22.72
C SER A 47 -16.60 27.23 21.65
N VAL A 48 -15.40 26.78 22.02
CA VAL A 48 -14.29 26.56 21.08
C VAL A 48 -13.95 25.08 21.04
N PHE A 49 -13.65 24.58 19.85
CA PHE A 49 -13.20 23.22 19.63
C PHE A 49 -11.68 23.20 19.50
N LEU A 50 -11.02 22.31 20.21
CA LEU A 50 -9.57 22.13 20.17
C LEU A 50 -9.22 20.69 19.82
N TYR A 51 -8.34 20.53 18.85
CA TYR A 51 -7.63 19.29 18.57
C TYR A 51 -6.33 19.22 19.39
N PRO A 52 -5.79 18.02 19.68
CA PRO A 52 -4.48 17.90 20.31
C PRO A 52 -3.41 18.71 19.57
N GLY A 53 -2.59 19.45 20.32
CA GLY A 53 -1.60 20.40 19.79
C GLY A 53 -2.14 21.80 19.52
N GLN A 54 -3.45 22.07 19.67
CA GLN A 54 -4.00 23.41 19.48
C GLN A 54 -4.07 24.20 20.78
N SER A 55 -3.89 25.52 20.67
CA SER A 55 -4.10 26.47 21.75
C SER A 55 -5.16 27.50 21.38
N TYR A 56 -5.83 28.02 22.39
CA TYR A 56 -6.76 29.14 22.26
C TYR A 56 -6.47 30.19 23.31
N ARG A 57 -6.41 31.44 22.85
CA ARG A 57 -6.31 32.61 23.71
C ARG A 57 -7.71 33.04 24.09
N ILE A 58 -7.98 33.09 25.39
CA ILE A 58 -9.28 33.49 25.91
C ILE A 58 -9.40 35.02 25.78
N PRO A 59 -10.42 35.54 25.07
CA PRO A 59 -10.66 36.98 24.98
C PRO A 59 -10.96 37.57 26.37
N SER A 60 -10.56 38.83 26.58
CA SER A 60 -10.77 39.54 27.86
C SER A 60 -12.25 39.59 28.29
N GLN A 61 -13.18 39.63 27.32
CA GLN A 61 -14.63 39.58 27.56
C GLN A 61 -15.08 38.24 28.16
N GLN A 62 -14.49 37.13 27.71
CA GLN A 62 -14.81 35.80 28.24
C GLN A 62 -14.13 35.53 29.58
N ARG A 63 -12.96 36.13 29.83
CA ARG A 63 -12.29 36.10 31.14
C ARG A 63 -13.17 36.70 32.24
N ALA A 64 -13.94 37.73 31.92
CA ALA A 64 -14.85 38.38 32.86
C ALA A 64 -16.06 37.50 33.23
N LEU A 65 -16.36 36.46 32.44
CA LEU A 65 -17.50 35.57 32.66
C LEU A 65 -17.24 34.56 33.79
N GLY A 66 -15.99 34.33 34.19
CA GLY A 66 -15.67 33.56 35.40
C GLY A 66 -14.42 32.70 35.30
N SER A 67 -14.14 31.95 36.37
CA SER A 67 -13.02 31.01 36.49
C SER A 67 -13.44 29.55 36.33
N GLU A 68 -14.69 29.28 35.93
CA GLU A 68 -15.22 27.92 35.74
C GLU A 68 -15.38 27.61 34.25
N TRP A 69 -14.67 26.58 33.81
CA TRP A 69 -14.66 26.15 32.43
C TRP A 69 -15.20 24.74 32.29
N ALA A 70 -16.13 24.55 31.37
CA ALA A 70 -16.64 23.23 31.01
C ALA A 70 -15.86 22.68 29.82
N MET A 71 -15.38 21.46 29.97
CA MET A 71 -14.74 20.68 28.92
C MET A 71 -15.55 19.42 28.67
N LYS A 72 -15.88 19.15 27.41
CA LYS A 72 -16.62 17.95 27.02
C LYS A 72 -16.04 17.32 25.77
N ASN A 73 -16.29 16.02 25.60
CA ASN A 73 -15.98 15.35 24.35
C ASN A 73 -16.94 15.87 23.27
N ARG A 74 -16.40 16.43 22.18
CA ARG A 74 -17.20 17.07 21.12
C ARG A 74 -18.19 16.10 20.48
N LYS A 75 -17.73 14.92 20.09
CA LYS A 75 -18.55 13.93 19.37
C LYS A 75 -19.09 12.83 20.27
N GLY A 76 -18.46 12.60 21.42
CA GLY A 76 -18.88 11.56 22.36
C GLY A 76 -18.73 10.14 21.83
N GLU A 77 -17.88 9.91 20.83
CA GLU A 77 -17.75 8.59 20.18
C GLU A 77 -16.86 7.61 20.98
N ALA A 78 -15.88 8.12 21.72
CA ALA A 78 -14.94 7.32 22.52
C ALA A 78 -14.45 8.06 23.76
N THR A 79 -13.87 7.37 24.74
CA THR A 79 -13.24 8.04 25.90
C THR A 79 -11.97 8.74 25.47
N ILE A 80 -11.88 10.05 25.74
CA ILE A 80 -10.68 10.85 25.50
C ILE A 80 -9.83 10.84 26.78
N VAL A 81 -8.57 10.44 26.66
CA VAL A 81 -7.56 10.56 27.72
C VAL A 81 -6.43 11.47 27.26
N GLY A 82 -6.00 12.42 28.09
CA GLY A 82 -5.04 13.44 27.67
C GLY A 82 -4.62 14.42 28.76
N TYR A 83 -4.05 15.55 28.34
CA TYR A 83 -3.56 16.62 29.19
C TYR A 83 -3.93 17.98 28.61
N VAL A 84 -4.41 18.88 29.46
CA VAL A 84 -4.73 20.27 29.10
C VAL A 84 -3.99 21.20 30.05
N LEU A 85 -3.29 22.16 29.46
CA LEU A 85 -2.52 23.16 30.17
C LEU A 85 -3.31 24.47 30.18
N MET A 86 -3.51 25.07 31.35
CA MET A 86 -4.19 26.35 31.49
C MET A 86 -3.39 27.30 32.39
N GLY A 87 -3.44 28.60 32.10
CA GLY A 87 -2.82 29.59 32.98
C GLY A 87 -2.84 31.01 32.45
N GLU A 88 -2.23 31.88 33.25
CA GLU A 88 -1.96 33.28 32.93
C GLU A 88 -0.59 33.38 32.23
N GLY A 89 -0.56 34.00 31.05
CA GLY A 89 0.64 34.14 30.20
C GLY A 89 0.50 33.50 28.81
N ALA A 90 1.19 34.07 27.82
CA ALA A 90 1.22 33.55 26.46
C ALA A 90 2.23 32.39 26.36
N PHE A 91 1.72 31.17 26.24
CA PHE A 91 2.53 29.99 25.95
C PHE A 91 2.15 29.46 24.58
N GLN A 92 3.12 29.46 23.67
CA GLN A 92 2.99 28.89 22.34
C GLN A 92 4.02 27.77 22.22
N ASP A 93 3.55 26.53 22.22
CA ASP A 93 4.34 25.36 21.91
C ASP A 93 4.03 24.96 20.46
N ASN A 94 4.97 25.22 19.55
CA ASN A 94 4.83 24.90 18.12
C ASN A 94 5.26 23.46 17.81
N ARG A 95 5.21 22.56 18.79
CA ARG A 95 5.56 21.16 18.58
C ARG A 95 4.44 20.48 17.79
N ILE A 96 4.70 20.23 16.52
CA ILE A 96 3.83 19.43 15.65
C ILE A 96 3.89 17.98 16.14
N SER A 97 2.87 17.54 16.88
CA SER A 97 2.62 16.12 17.13
C SER A 97 1.75 15.60 15.98
N GLY A 98 2.36 14.80 15.12
CA GLY A 98 1.66 14.11 14.04
C GLY A 98 1.81 12.61 14.22
N ALA A 99 0.72 11.87 14.02
CA ALA A 99 0.82 10.43 13.78
C ALA A 99 1.25 10.23 12.32
N VAL A 100 2.36 9.52 12.10
CA VAL A 100 2.75 9.08 10.75
C VAL A 100 2.17 7.69 10.55
N GLU A 101 1.08 7.62 9.80
CA GLU A 101 0.51 6.34 9.37
C GLU A 101 1.14 5.96 8.02
N VAL A 102 1.86 4.84 8.00
CA VAL A 102 2.39 4.26 6.76
C VAL A 102 1.39 3.23 6.27
N ILE A 103 0.62 3.58 5.24
CA ILE A 103 -0.28 2.63 4.58
C ILE A 103 0.57 1.67 3.75
N ASP A 104 0.62 0.40 4.16
CA ASP A 104 1.21 -0.64 3.34
C ASP A 104 0.31 -0.96 2.14
N GLY A 105 0.64 -0.33 1.00
CA GLY A 105 -0.05 -0.55 -0.26
C GLY A 105 0.00 -2.01 -0.73
N GLY A 106 1.01 -2.79 -0.32
CA GLY A 106 1.11 -4.22 -0.64
C GLY A 106 0.03 -5.05 0.06
N LYS A 107 -0.17 -4.81 1.36
CA LYS A 107 -1.27 -5.43 2.13
C LYS A 107 -2.63 -5.05 1.56
N ALA A 108 -2.85 -3.77 1.27
CA ALA A 108 -4.11 -3.28 0.69
C ALA A 108 -4.40 -3.95 -0.67
N LYS A 109 -3.41 -4.04 -1.55
CA LYS A 109 -3.52 -4.71 -2.86
C LYS A 109 -3.81 -6.22 -2.74
N THR A 110 -3.19 -6.87 -1.75
CA THR A 110 -3.43 -8.30 -1.49
C THR A 110 -4.86 -8.53 -1.01
N LEU A 111 -5.33 -7.75 -0.02
CA LEU A 111 -6.71 -7.86 0.49
C LEU A 111 -7.77 -7.50 -0.55
N ALA A 112 -7.43 -6.62 -1.50
CA ALA A 112 -8.30 -6.26 -2.62
C ALA A 112 -8.27 -7.28 -3.78
N ASN A 113 -7.63 -8.45 -3.62
CA ASN A 113 -7.51 -9.49 -4.65
C ASN A 113 -6.80 -9.01 -5.93
N MET A 114 -5.85 -8.07 -5.80
CA MET A 114 -5.13 -7.50 -6.94
C MET A 114 -3.70 -8.00 -7.07
N ALA A 115 -3.18 -8.81 -6.14
CA ALA A 115 -1.79 -9.27 -6.14
C ALA A 115 -1.68 -10.77 -6.41
N PHE A 116 -0.80 -11.15 -7.34
CA PHE A 116 -0.73 -12.50 -7.90
C PHE A 116 0.72 -12.98 -8.08
N ILE A 117 0.88 -14.30 -8.16
CA ILE A 117 2.10 -14.98 -8.58
C ILE A 117 1.77 -15.75 -9.85
N ALA A 118 2.49 -15.48 -10.94
CA ALA A 118 2.40 -16.21 -12.19
C ALA A 118 3.67 -17.05 -12.37
N SER A 119 3.55 -18.36 -12.48
CA SER A 119 4.66 -19.28 -12.62
C SER A 119 4.44 -20.31 -13.72
N GLY A 120 5.52 -20.85 -14.24
CA GLY A 120 5.47 -22.00 -15.12
C GLY A 120 6.85 -22.61 -15.37
N SER A 121 6.83 -23.84 -15.84
CA SER A 121 8.02 -24.61 -16.18
C SER A 121 7.88 -25.14 -17.60
N PRO A 122 8.17 -24.32 -18.63
CA PRO A 122 8.31 -24.83 -19.97
C PRO A 122 9.41 -25.89 -20.05
N THR A 123 9.02 -27.11 -20.41
CA THR A 123 9.93 -28.13 -20.93
C THR A 123 9.93 -28.04 -22.44
N SER A 124 11.10 -27.85 -23.03
CA SER A 124 11.22 -27.78 -24.49
C SER A 124 11.54 -29.13 -25.11
N ASP A 125 11.12 -29.32 -26.36
CA ASP A 125 11.60 -30.42 -27.19
C ASP A 125 13.03 -30.13 -27.69
N GLY A 126 13.72 -31.13 -28.25
CA GLY A 126 15.09 -30.97 -28.74
C GLY A 126 15.27 -29.95 -29.89
N THR A 127 14.19 -29.36 -30.40
CA THR A 127 14.19 -28.42 -31.53
C THR A 127 13.80 -27.00 -31.15
N THR A 128 13.31 -26.77 -29.94
CA THR A 128 12.75 -25.49 -29.49
C THR A 128 13.39 -25.08 -28.17
N ALA A 129 13.54 -23.77 -27.95
CA ALA A 129 13.98 -23.26 -26.66
C ALA A 129 12.77 -23.07 -25.72
N PRO A 130 12.92 -23.29 -24.40
CA PRO A 130 11.80 -23.19 -23.48
C PRO A 130 11.35 -21.73 -23.34
N ALA A 131 10.05 -21.47 -23.40
CA ALA A 131 9.50 -20.14 -23.18
C ALA A 131 8.20 -20.16 -22.35
N LEU A 132 8.11 -19.23 -21.41
CA LEU A 132 6.93 -18.91 -20.62
C LEU A 132 6.35 -17.59 -21.13
N TYR A 133 5.04 -17.55 -21.36
CA TYR A 133 4.33 -16.33 -21.69
C TYR A 133 3.31 -16.00 -20.61
N MET A 134 3.24 -14.74 -20.20
CA MET A 134 2.10 -14.20 -19.47
C MET A 134 1.40 -13.20 -20.37
N ARG A 135 0.19 -13.54 -20.79
CA ARG A 135 -0.61 -12.76 -21.74
C ARG A 135 -1.69 -12.00 -21.02
N ASN A 136 -1.74 -10.69 -21.25
CA ASN A 136 -2.87 -9.85 -20.91
C ASN A 136 -3.87 -9.87 -22.07
N PRO A 137 -5.04 -10.53 -21.98
CA PRO A 137 -5.99 -10.60 -23.08
C PRO A 137 -6.42 -9.21 -23.53
N ALA A 138 -6.63 -9.04 -24.84
CA ALA A 138 -7.27 -7.82 -25.34
C ALA A 138 -8.67 -7.69 -24.72
N GLY A 139 -9.02 -6.48 -24.26
CA GLY A 139 -10.30 -6.25 -23.59
C GLY A 139 -10.39 -6.69 -22.13
N SER A 140 -9.27 -7.06 -21.48
CA SER A 140 -9.26 -7.36 -20.04
C SER A 140 -9.70 -6.20 -19.15
N GLY A 141 -9.59 -4.95 -19.63
CA GLY A 141 -9.86 -3.74 -18.85
C GLY A 141 -8.87 -3.51 -17.71
N LYS A 142 -7.77 -4.28 -17.67
CA LYS A 142 -6.75 -4.24 -16.63
C LYS A 142 -5.35 -4.13 -17.21
N ASN A 143 -4.50 -3.36 -16.57
CA ASN A 143 -3.05 -3.40 -16.74
C ASN A 143 -2.47 -4.42 -15.77
N ILE A 144 -1.49 -5.20 -16.23
CA ILE A 144 -0.71 -6.07 -15.35
C ILE A 144 0.62 -5.40 -15.08
N ILE A 145 0.99 -5.30 -13.82
CA ILE A 145 2.20 -4.65 -13.35
C ILE A 145 3.12 -5.71 -12.77
N VAL A 146 4.25 -5.98 -13.42
CA VAL A 146 5.24 -6.96 -12.98
C VAL A 146 6.33 -6.29 -12.17
N LYS A 147 6.56 -6.79 -10.95
CA LYS A 147 7.52 -6.22 -9.99
C LYS A 147 8.77 -7.08 -9.79
N THR A 148 8.64 -8.38 -9.98
CA THR A 148 9.75 -9.31 -9.76
C THR A 148 9.67 -10.43 -10.78
N LEU A 149 10.83 -10.80 -11.29
CA LEU A 149 11.06 -12.00 -12.08
C LEU A 149 12.03 -12.89 -11.31
N SER A 150 11.73 -14.17 -11.20
CA SER A 150 12.67 -15.19 -10.75
C SER A 150 12.75 -16.27 -11.81
N VAL A 151 13.97 -16.63 -12.20
CA VAL A 151 14.23 -17.66 -13.21
C VAL A 151 15.21 -18.68 -12.66
N SER A 152 14.94 -19.95 -12.92
CA SER A 152 15.89 -21.03 -12.72
C SER A 152 15.92 -21.96 -13.92
N VAL A 153 17.02 -22.68 -14.08
CA VAL A 153 17.25 -23.55 -15.25
C VAL A 153 17.74 -24.92 -14.79
N GLY A 154 17.21 -25.98 -15.42
CA GLY A 154 17.67 -27.34 -15.16
C GLY A 154 19.03 -27.65 -15.79
N THR A 155 19.37 -26.94 -16.86
CA THR A 155 20.64 -27.07 -17.60
C THR A 155 21.21 -25.67 -17.81
N ALA A 156 22.54 -25.55 -17.77
CA ALA A 156 23.19 -24.26 -17.95
C ALA A 156 22.81 -23.63 -19.30
N GLN A 157 22.27 -22.41 -19.27
CA GLN A 157 21.84 -21.67 -20.46
C GLN A 157 21.73 -20.17 -20.15
N ALA A 158 21.68 -19.37 -21.21
CA ALA A 158 21.22 -17.99 -21.08
C ALA A 158 19.70 -17.94 -21.10
N TYR A 159 19.15 -16.91 -20.46
CA TYR A 159 17.74 -16.58 -20.55
C TYR A 159 17.56 -15.09 -20.83
N GLY A 160 16.37 -14.75 -21.32
CA GLY A 160 15.94 -13.36 -21.49
C GLY A 160 14.48 -13.15 -21.18
N MET A 161 14.09 -11.88 -21.02
CA MET A 161 12.70 -11.46 -20.90
C MET A 161 12.41 -10.29 -21.84
N CYS A 162 11.32 -10.35 -22.60
CA CYS A 162 10.87 -9.28 -23.48
C CYS A 162 9.34 -9.13 -23.48
N ILE A 163 8.84 -8.02 -24.03
CA ILE A 163 7.44 -7.90 -24.42
C ILE A 163 7.32 -8.40 -25.86
N ALA A 164 6.38 -9.29 -26.10
CA ALA A 164 6.11 -9.80 -27.43
C ALA A 164 4.74 -9.33 -27.93
N ASP A 165 4.69 -9.10 -29.24
CA ASP A 165 3.47 -8.70 -29.95
C ASP A 165 2.87 -9.92 -30.64
N GLY A 166 1.60 -10.21 -30.33
CA GLY A 166 0.86 -11.32 -30.91
C GLY A 166 0.87 -12.60 -30.08
N VAL A 167 0.03 -13.56 -30.51
CA VAL A 167 -0.16 -14.87 -29.89
C VAL A 167 0.73 -15.88 -30.58
N SER A 168 1.59 -16.59 -29.84
CA SER A 168 2.27 -17.78 -30.38
C SER A 168 1.23 -18.90 -30.53
N GLY A 169 1.10 -19.45 -31.74
CA GLY A 169 -0.05 -20.27 -32.16
C GLY A 169 -0.18 -21.67 -31.54
N THR A 170 0.78 -22.12 -30.72
CA THR A 170 0.86 -23.49 -30.17
C THR A 170 1.14 -23.53 -28.67
N ASP A 171 0.68 -22.50 -27.97
CA ASP A 171 0.88 -22.33 -26.53
C ASP A 171 -0.14 -23.15 -25.72
N ASN A 172 0.35 -24.05 -24.86
CA ASN A 172 -0.51 -24.75 -23.90
C ASN A 172 -0.76 -23.85 -22.69
N SER A 173 -2.03 -23.57 -22.37
CA SER A 173 -2.36 -22.85 -21.14
C SER A 173 -2.03 -23.73 -19.94
N VAL A 174 -1.28 -23.18 -18.99
CA VAL A 174 -0.96 -23.88 -17.73
C VAL A 174 -1.67 -23.15 -16.59
N ALA A 175 -2.21 -23.92 -15.64
CA ALA A 175 -2.67 -23.37 -14.37
C ALA A 175 -1.44 -22.92 -13.56
N GLY A 176 -0.96 -21.71 -13.85
CA GLY A 176 0.27 -21.16 -13.28
C GLY A 176 0.05 -19.89 -12.47
N ILE A 177 -1.19 -19.43 -12.29
CA ILE A 177 -1.48 -18.18 -11.58
C ILE A 177 -2.14 -18.48 -10.24
N ILE A 178 -1.59 -17.89 -9.18
CA ILE A 178 -2.08 -18.01 -7.81
C ILE A 178 -2.31 -16.60 -7.26
N SER A 179 -3.52 -16.31 -6.80
CA SER A 179 -3.78 -15.08 -6.03
C SER A 179 -3.08 -15.16 -4.68
N LYS A 180 -2.41 -14.07 -4.26
CA LYS A 180 -1.80 -13.99 -2.93
C LYS A 180 -2.83 -13.99 -1.80
N SER A 181 -4.08 -13.64 -2.10
CA SER A 181 -5.22 -13.76 -1.18
C SER A 181 -5.98 -15.08 -1.28
N GLN A 182 -5.61 -15.96 -2.22
CA GLN A 182 -6.27 -17.24 -2.55
C GLN A 182 -7.67 -17.13 -3.21
N ASP A 183 -8.32 -15.97 -3.20
CA ASP A 183 -9.68 -15.79 -3.76
C ASP A 183 -9.75 -14.92 -5.02
N GLY A 184 -8.61 -14.40 -5.49
CA GLY A 184 -8.54 -13.49 -6.62
C GLY A 184 -8.63 -14.20 -7.98
N VAL A 185 -9.42 -13.64 -8.90
CA VAL A 185 -9.44 -14.03 -10.31
C VAL A 185 -8.51 -13.09 -11.09
N PHE A 186 -7.51 -13.65 -11.75
CA PHE A 186 -6.57 -12.90 -12.57
C PHE A 186 -7.08 -12.81 -14.00
N ALA A 187 -6.99 -11.62 -14.61
CA ALA A 187 -7.39 -11.41 -16.00
C ALA A 187 -6.37 -11.99 -16.99
N ALA A 188 -5.09 -12.10 -16.61
CA ALA A 188 -4.07 -12.71 -17.45
C ALA A 188 -4.11 -14.23 -17.47
N LYS A 189 -3.46 -14.80 -18.49
CA LYS A 189 -3.23 -16.25 -18.60
C LYS A 189 -1.75 -16.54 -18.78
N VAL A 190 -1.29 -17.62 -18.18
CA VAL A 190 0.06 -18.15 -18.34
C VAL A 190 0.05 -19.29 -19.35
N TYR A 191 1.04 -19.26 -20.23
CA TYR A 191 1.23 -20.22 -21.30
C TYR A 191 2.66 -20.72 -21.32
N VAL A 192 2.85 -21.97 -21.69
CA VAL A 192 4.18 -22.53 -21.95
C VAL A 192 4.29 -22.91 -23.41
N HIS A 193 5.45 -22.62 -23.99
CA HIS A 193 5.82 -23.04 -25.33
C HIS A 193 6.31 -24.49 -25.27
N THR A 194 5.59 -25.41 -25.92
CA THR A 194 5.98 -26.83 -25.95
C THR A 194 6.33 -27.34 -27.35
N THR A 195 5.94 -26.62 -28.41
CA THR A 195 6.17 -27.07 -29.80
C THR A 195 6.25 -25.89 -30.78
N GLY A 196 7.16 -25.96 -31.76
CA GLY A 196 7.30 -25.00 -32.87
C GLY A 196 8.45 -24.00 -32.73
N ALA A 197 9.05 -23.59 -33.85
CA ALA A 197 10.16 -22.63 -33.86
C ALA A 197 9.78 -21.30 -33.19
N GLN A 198 10.71 -20.74 -32.40
CA GLN A 198 10.54 -19.41 -31.81
C GLN A 198 10.36 -18.36 -32.91
N VAL A 199 9.17 -17.76 -33.00
CA VAL A 199 8.90 -16.62 -33.89
C VAL A 199 9.24 -15.34 -33.14
N GLY A 200 10.16 -14.52 -33.69
CA GLY A 200 10.46 -13.18 -33.18
C GLY A 200 11.91 -12.94 -32.77
N SER A 201 12.41 -11.76 -33.13
CA SER A 201 13.79 -11.30 -32.94
C SER A 201 14.15 -11.10 -31.45
N ILE A 202 15.30 -11.63 -31.02
CA ILE A 202 15.79 -11.66 -29.62
C ILE A 202 16.31 -10.27 -29.14
N TYR A 203 16.31 -9.25 -29.99
CA TYR A 203 17.09 -8.02 -29.81
C TYR A 203 16.50 -6.95 -28.87
N GLN A 204 15.36 -7.19 -28.19
CA GLN A 204 14.77 -6.23 -27.24
C GLN A 204 14.41 -6.91 -25.92
N SER A 205 15.43 -7.37 -25.20
CA SER A 205 15.25 -7.98 -23.88
C SER A 205 15.43 -6.94 -22.78
N TYR A 206 14.48 -6.90 -21.84
CA TYR A 206 14.58 -6.08 -20.61
C TYR A 206 15.56 -6.67 -19.59
N VAL A 207 15.73 -8.00 -19.63
CA VAL A 207 16.64 -8.76 -18.76
C VAL A 207 17.31 -9.82 -19.60
N THR A 208 18.62 -10.01 -19.41
CA THR A 208 19.39 -11.14 -19.94
C THR A 208 20.42 -11.56 -18.92
N ALA A 209 20.53 -12.87 -18.66
CA ALA A 209 21.61 -13.41 -17.85
C ALA A 209 21.94 -14.85 -18.25
N ALA A 210 23.15 -15.30 -17.91
CA ALA A 210 23.57 -16.69 -18.03
C ALA A 210 23.45 -17.37 -16.67
N LEU A 211 22.78 -18.52 -16.63
CA LEU A 211 22.61 -19.30 -15.41
C LEU A 211 23.27 -20.67 -15.55
N SER A 212 24.00 -21.07 -14.51
CA SER A 212 24.42 -22.46 -14.32
C SER A 212 23.24 -23.33 -13.90
N SER A 213 23.32 -24.64 -14.13
CA SER A 213 22.29 -25.59 -13.69
C SER A 213 22.01 -25.45 -12.18
N GLY A 214 20.73 -25.39 -11.82
CA GLY A 214 20.27 -25.29 -10.43
C GLY A 214 20.41 -23.90 -9.79
N GLN A 215 20.94 -22.90 -10.50
CA GLN A 215 20.97 -21.52 -10.02
C GLN A 215 19.60 -20.84 -10.17
N ILE A 216 19.32 -19.90 -9.27
CA ILE A 216 18.14 -19.04 -9.32
C ILE A 216 18.63 -17.61 -9.49
N ASP A 217 18.19 -16.96 -10.56
CA ASP A 217 18.26 -15.51 -10.69
C ASP A 217 16.97 -14.89 -10.19
N LYS A 218 17.08 -13.77 -9.48
CA LYS A 218 15.93 -12.99 -9.00
C LYS A 218 16.17 -11.52 -9.31
N THR A 219 15.43 -11.02 -10.28
CA THR A 219 15.44 -9.61 -10.67
C THR A 219 14.24 -8.91 -10.03
N VAL A 220 14.51 -7.90 -9.21
CA VAL A 220 13.50 -6.96 -8.72
C VAL A 220 13.59 -5.70 -9.56
N PHE A 221 12.49 -5.32 -10.20
CA PHE A 221 12.47 -4.13 -11.04
C PHE A 221 12.31 -2.88 -10.16
N GLN A 222 13.25 -1.92 -10.30
CA GLN A 222 13.12 -0.62 -9.64
C GLN A 222 11.90 0.13 -10.17
N GLU A 223 11.67 0.05 -11.48
CA GLU A 223 10.49 0.54 -12.17
C GLU A 223 9.72 -0.66 -12.71
N PRO A 224 8.45 -0.88 -12.33
CA PRO A 224 7.74 -2.06 -12.71
C PRO A 224 7.42 -2.06 -14.22
N ILE A 225 7.28 -3.26 -14.79
CA ILE A 225 6.91 -3.41 -16.19
C ILE A 225 5.39 -3.48 -16.30
N VAL A 226 4.81 -2.60 -17.11
CA VAL A 226 3.36 -2.56 -17.34
C VAL A 226 3.02 -3.29 -18.64
N VAL A 227 2.26 -4.39 -18.53
CA VAL A 227 1.70 -5.15 -19.64
C VAL A 227 0.27 -4.68 -19.90
N LYS A 228 0.12 -3.88 -20.96
CA LYS A 228 -1.19 -3.40 -21.42
C LYS A 228 -2.03 -4.55 -22.00
N PRO A 229 -3.37 -4.43 -22.06
CA PRO A 229 -4.21 -5.40 -22.76
C PRO A 229 -3.75 -5.65 -24.20
N GLY A 230 -3.79 -6.91 -24.62
CA GLY A 230 -3.34 -7.35 -25.94
C GLY A 230 -1.83 -7.55 -26.07
N ARG A 231 -1.05 -7.30 -25.00
CA ARG A 231 0.40 -7.56 -24.96
C ARG A 231 0.69 -8.78 -24.09
N GLN A 232 1.90 -9.32 -24.24
CA GLN A 232 2.39 -10.41 -23.40
C GLN A 232 3.84 -10.19 -23.00
N ILE A 233 4.19 -10.62 -21.79
CA ILE A 233 5.58 -10.82 -21.39
C ILE A 233 5.99 -12.23 -21.77
N LYS A 234 7.20 -12.35 -22.33
CA LYS A 234 7.86 -13.61 -22.65
C LYS A 234 9.13 -13.72 -21.81
N VAL A 235 9.30 -14.86 -21.13
CA VAL A 235 10.57 -15.30 -20.54
C VAL A 235 11.03 -16.50 -21.34
N PHE A 236 12.26 -16.50 -21.85
CA PHE A 236 12.75 -17.55 -22.74
C PHE A 236 14.17 -17.97 -22.40
N GLY A 237 14.46 -19.26 -22.57
CA GLY A 237 15.81 -19.81 -22.62
C GLY A 237 16.39 -19.70 -24.02
N THR A 238 17.72 -19.85 -24.14
CA THR A 238 18.40 -19.83 -25.45
C THR A 238 18.75 -21.21 -25.98
N THR A 239 18.70 -22.24 -25.13
CA THR A 239 19.18 -23.58 -25.47
C THR A 239 17.99 -24.53 -25.68
N ALA A 240 17.92 -25.15 -26.85
CA ALA A 240 16.87 -26.12 -27.15
C ALA A 240 16.99 -27.41 -26.33
N GLY A 241 15.86 -28.08 -26.08
CA GLY A 241 15.83 -29.33 -25.30
C GLY A 241 16.16 -29.16 -23.81
N THR A 242 16.06 -27.94 -23.28
CA THR A 242 16.29 -27.64 -21.87
C THR A 242 14.99 -27.25 -21.16
N SER A 243 15.05 -27.17 -19.83
CA SER A 243 13.97 -26.65 -18.99
C SER A 243 14.32 -25.27 -18.43
N LEU A 244 13.29 -24.42 -18.38
CA LEU A 244 13.32 -23.13 -17.71
C LEU A 244 12.13 -23.08 -16.77
N PHE A 245 12.34 -22.57 -15.56
CA PHE A 245 11.30 -22.28 -14.59
C PHE A 245 11.30 -20.79 -14.37
N ALA A 246 10.14 -20.15 -14.52
CA ALA A 246 10.03 -18.72 -14.26
C ALA A 246 8.81 -18.44 -13.39
N THR A 247 9.00 -17.52 -12.45
CA THR A 247 7.98 -17.02 -11.54
C THR A 247 8.01 -15.49 -11.57
N MET A 248 6.84 -14.89 -11.72
CA MET A 248 6.64 -13.44 -11.76
C MET A 248 5.69 -13.02 -10.64
N GLU A 249 6.08 -11.99 -9.90
CA GLU A 249 5.17 -11.30 -9.00
C GLU A 249 4.51 -10.14 -9.74
N CYS A 250 3.18 -10.12 -9.73
CA CYS A 250 2.40 -9.16 -10.48
C CYS A 250 1.18 -8.63 -9.72
N VAL A 251 0.70 -7.47 -10.16
CA VAL A 251 -0.51 -6.82 -9.66
C VAL A 251 -1.39 -6.44 -10.84
N GLU A 252 -2.71 -6.48 -10.68
CA GLU A 252 -3.65 -5.91 -11.65
C GLU A 252 -4.17 -4.55 -11.19
N GLU A 253 -4.24 -3.60 -12.13
CA GLU A 253 -4.85 -2.30 -11.91
C GLU A 253 -5.82 -1.98 -13.05
N ALA A 254 -6.89 -1.23 -12.76
CA ALA A 254 -7.79 -0.75 -13.81
C ALA A 254 -7.06 0.21 -14.76
N ILE A 255 -7.53 0.25 -16.01
CA ILE A 255 -7.05 1.19 -17.04
C ILE A 255 -7.78 2.53 -16.89
#